data_AF-A0A8C9YVM2-F1
#
_entry.id   AF-A0A8C9YVM2-F1
#
_cell.length_a   1.000
_cell.length_b   1.000
_cell.length_c   1.000
_cell.angle_alpha   90.00
_cell.angle_beta   90.00
_cell.angle_gamma   90.00
#
_symmetry.space_group_name_H-M   'P 1'
#
loop_
_entity.id
_entity.type
_entity.pdbx_description
1 polymer ?
#
loop_
_entity_poly.entity_id
_entity_poly.type
_entity_poly.pdbx_seq_one_letter_code
_entity_poly.pdbx_strand_id
1 'polypeptide(L)'
;MVSSLLFNSTPPDYFHFQTLNYHQQRICAVKDSSVVIPCSFYYPDNLIVQSVQWGQEKYNIFDGPFIFDSKLNKTSLRFQYIGDTNHNCSFKIHQVEHNDTGKYTFRFTTNSKEGKWTGTDGSTLKVVDLSISVTKPNGNRTTKEGDSVNMTCRNSCDGDNLLSTFTWFKNGEPITEGPTLYLSNMSYTNSGNYTCSLKTHTGTTSGVIHIDVECEDVLIYAIIVAVSVLLIVTTAIAIIR
;
A
#
# COMPACT_ATOMS: atom_id res chain seq x y z
N MET A 1 5.48 -13.71 66.74
CA MET A 1 4.48 -13.58 65.65
C MET A 1 5.01 -12.49 64.74
N VAL A 2 5.45 -12.73 63.50
CA VAL A 2 4.73 -13.33 62.37
C VAL A 2 5.78 -14.04 61.49
N SER A 3 5.78 -15.38 61.48
CA SER A 3 5.39 -16.24 60.36
C SER A 3 6.16 -16.01 59.05
N SER A 4 7.13 -16.90 58.83
CA SER A 4 7.77 -17.23 57.56
C SER A 4 6.73 -17.59 56.48
N LEU A 5 6.71 -16.86 55.37
CA LEU A 5 6.00 -17.25 54.16
C LEU A 5 6.93 -18.14 53.31
N LEU A 6 6.61 -19.43 53.28
CA LEU A 6 7.13 -20.37 52.30
C LEU A 6 6.61 -19.93 50.93
N PHE A 7 7.50 -19.53 50.02
CA PHE A 7 7.18 -19.48 48.59
C PHE A 7 7.00 -20.92 48.11
N ASN A 8 5.78 -21.42 48.19
CA ASN A 8 5.37 -22.61 47.45
C ASN A 8 5.43 -22.26 45.96
N SER A 9 6.53 -22.64 45.31
CA SER A 9 6.60 -22.74 43.85
C SER A 9 5.69 -23.89 43.43
N THR A 10 4.40 -23.60 43.22
CA THR A 10 3.51 -24.49 42.48
C THR A 10 4.04 -24.56 41.05
N PRO A 11 4.28 -25.75 40.48
CA PRO A 11 4.65 -25.87 39.07
C PRO A 11 3.50 -25.32 38.21
N PRO A 12 3.78 -24.73 37.03
CA PRO A 12 2.73 -24.18 36.18
C PRO A 12 1.78 -25.31 35.79
N ASP A 13 0.50 -25.13 36.12
CA ASP A 13 -0.59 -26.04 35.75
C ASP A 13 -0.56 -26.30 34.25
N TYR A 14 -0.47 -27.58 33.88
CA TYR A 14 -0.62 -28.10 32.52
C TYR A 14 -2.08 -27.95 32.06
N PHE A 15 -2.51 -26.74 31.76
CA PHE A 15 -3.76 -26.52 31.04
C PHE A 15 -3.53 -26.61 29.53
N HIS A 16 -4.21 -27.58 28.93
CA HIS A 16 -4.19 -27.94 27.51
C HIS A 16 -5.04 -26.94 26.68
N PHE A 17 -4.63 -25.67 26.63
CA PHE A 17 -5.42 -24.62 25.99
C PHE A 17 -5.28 -24.62 24.47
N GLN A 18 -6.40 -24.82 23.76
CA GLN A 18 -6.48 -24.47 22.35
C GLN A 18 -6.22 -22.97 22.22
N THR A 19 -5.32 -22.58 21.32
CA THR A 19 -4.90 -21.18 21.19
C THR A 19 -4.89 -20.78 19.74
N LEU A 20 -5.38 -19.59 19.45
CA LEU A 20 -5.26 -18.99 18.14
C LEU A 20 -4.44 -17.71 18.28
N ASN A 21 -3.36 -17.64 17.50
CA ASN A 21 -2.43 -16.53 17.54
C ASN A 21 -2.39 -15.84 16.18
N TYR A 22 -2.82 -14.58 16.16
CA TYR A 22 -2.65 -13.69 15.03
C TYR A 22 -1.35 -12.92 15.23
N HIS A 23 -0.32 -13.25 14.45
CA HIS A 23 1.03 -12.69 14.64
C HIS A 23 1.07 -11.17 14.40
N GLN A 24 0.07 -10.64 13.69
CA GLN A 24 -0.09 -9.21 13.44
C GLN A 24 -1.55 -8.79 13.64
N GLN A 25 -1.82 -7.94 14.63
CA GLN A 25 -3.17 -7.43 14.89
C GLN A 25 -3.62 -6.38 13.87
N ARG A 26 -2.68 -5.58 13.35
CA ARG A 26 -2.92 -4.53 12.37
C ARG A 26 -2.03 -4.75 11.17
N ILE A 27 -2.64 -4.93 10.02
CA ILE A 27 -1.97 -5.17 8.75
C ILE A 27 -2.36 -4.04 7.81
N CYS A 28 -1.39 -3.53 7.05
CA CYS A 28 -1.61 -2.48 6.07
C CYS A 28 -1.15 -2.99 4.70
N ALA A 29 -1.94 -2.72 3.67
CA ALA A 29 -1.61 -3.07 2.30
C ALA A 29 -2.01 -1.96 1.33
N VAL A 30 -1.24 -1.82 0.26
CA VAL A 30 -1.57 -0.90 -0.83
C VAL A 30 -2.62 -1.55 -1.72
N LYS A 31 -3.61 -0.78 -2.19
CA LYS A 31 -4.61 -1.24 -3.15
C LYS A 31 -3.96 -1.94 -4.35
N ASP A 32 -4.58 -3.02 -4.83
CA ASP A 32 -4.12 -3.87 -5.95
C ASP A 32 -2.86 -4.71 -5.67
N SER A 33 -2.25 -4.59 -4.47
CA SER A 33 -1.17 -5.47 -4.01
C SER A 33 -1.71 -6.77 -3.41
N SER A 34 -0.80 -7.65 -2.97
CA SER A 34 -1.16 -8.86 -2.22
C SER A 34 -0.69 -8.75 -0.77
N VAL A 35 -1.48 -9.28 0.15
CA VAL A 35 -1.18 -9.28 1.59
C VAL A 35 -1.34 -10.68 2.18
N VAL A 36 -0.53 -11.00 3.18
CA VAL A 36 -0.64 -12.22 3.98
C VAL A 36 -1.05 -11.83 5.39
N ILE A 37 -2.04 -12.54 5.93
CA ILE A 37 -2.46 -12.50 7.32
C ILE A 37 -1.82 -13.70 8.02
N PRO A 38 -0.67 -13.52 8.70
CA PRO A 38 0.03 -14.60 9.36
C PRO A 38 -0.71 -15.03 10.63
N CYS A 39 -0.94 -16.33 10.75
CA CYS A 39 -1.71 -16.90 11.85
C CYS A 39 -1.16 -18.28 12.22
N SER A 40 -1.15 -18.59 13.51
CA SER A 40 -0.91 -19.95 14.02
C SER A 40 -2.02 -20.40 14.95
N PHE A 41 -2.34 -21.69 14.94
CA PHE A 41 -3.39 -22.26 15.78
C PHE A 41 -2.93 -23.55 16.44
N TYR A 42 -3.32 -23.78 17.68
CA TYR A 42 -2.88 -24.91 18.49
C TYR A 42 -4.09 -25.65 19.02
N TYR A 43 -3.98 -26.97 19.00
CA TYR A 43 -5.02 -27.88 19.44
C TYR A 43 -4.38 -29.13 20.04
N PRO A 44 -5.10 -29.84 20.94
CA PRO A 44 -4.69 -31.13 21.50
C PRO A 44 -4.25 -32.16 20.45
N ASP A 45 -3.14 -32.85 20.70
CA ASP A 45 -2.56 -33.84 19.76
C ASP A 45 -3.50 -35.02 19.43
N ASN A 46 -4.50 -35.27 20.28
CA ASN A 46 -5.51 -36.31 20.06
C ASN A 46 -6.64 -35.89 19.10
N LEU A 47 -6.63 -34.65 18.62
CA LEU A 47 -7.65 -34.11 17.72
C LEU A 47 -7.12 -33.99 16.30
N ILE A 48 -8.03 -34.12 15.34
CA ILE A 48 -7.74 -33.97 13.91
C ILE A 48 -8.60 -32.84 13.37
N VAL A 49 -7.97 -31.87 12.72
CA VAL A 49 -8.66 -30.77 12.04
C VAL A 49 -9.39 -31.32 10.81
N GLN A 50 -10.71 -31.15 10.79
CA GLN A 50 -11.58 -31.58 9.70
C GLN A 50 -11.86 -30.46 8.68
N SER A 51 -11.85 -29.22 9.13
CA SER A 51 -12.05 -28.07 8.25
C SER A 51 -11.57 -26.77 8.83
N VAL A 52 -11.27 -25.84 7.93
CA VAL A 52 -10.85 -24.49 8.25
C VAL A 52 -11.65 -23.47 7.45
N GLN A 53 -11.89 -22.32 8.06
CA GLN A 53 -12.71 -21.24 7.53
C GLN A 53 -12.08 -19.89 7.85
N TRP A 54 -12.21 -18.95 6.92
CA TRP A 54 -11.90 -17.53 7.15
C TRP A 54 -13.17 -16.69 7.02
N GLY A 55 -13.47 -15.91 8.06
CA GLY A 55 -14.57 -14.97 8.12
C GLY A 55 -14.09 -13.52 8.11
N GLN A 56 -14.97 -12.62 7.67
CA GLN A 56 -14.78 -11.17 7.79
C GLN A 56 -15.85 -10.63 8.74
N GLU A 57 -15.49 -9.64 9.55
CA GLU A 57 -16.39 -8.99 10.51
C GLU A 57 -17.61 -8.32 9.89
N LYS A 58 -17.57 -7.97 8.59
CA LYS A 58 -18.77 -7.48 7.88
C LYS A 58 -19.87 -8.55 7.75
N TYR A 59 -19.56 -9.80 8.08
CA TYR A 59 -20.48 -10.94 8.16
C TYR A 59 -20.45 -11.55 9.56
N ASN A 60 -21.42 -12.42 9.87
CA ASN A 60 -21.40 -13.16 11.12
C ASN A 60 -20.24 -14.17 11.09
N ILE A 61 -19.26 -14.00 11.98
CA ILE A 61 -18.06 -14.87 12.03
C ILE A 61 -18.35 -16.29 12.55
N PHE A 62 -19.52 -16.54 13.14
CA PHE A 62 -19.95 -17.84 13.64
C PHE A 62 -20.83 -18.60 12.65
N ASP A 63 -21.66 -17.88 11.89
CA ASP A 63 -22.70 -18.44 11.00
C ASP A 63 -22.43 -18.20 9.50
N GLY A 64 -21.51 -17.28 9.19
CA GLY A 64 -21.11 -16.92 7.83
C GLY A 64 -21.93 -15.76 7.22
N PRO A 65 -21.81 -15.54 5.90
CA PRO A 65 -21.00 -16.29 4.93
C PRO A 65 -19.49 -16.18 5.19
N PHE A 66 -18.77 -17.30 5.00
CA PHE A 66 -17.30 -17.33 5.08
C PHE A 66 -16.67 -16.94 3.75
N ILE A 67 -15.56 -16.21 3.81
CA ILE A 67 -14.76 -15.82 2.64
C ILE A 67 -14.10 -17.05 2.02
N PHE A 68 -13.65 -17.95 2.90
CA PHE A 68 -13.05 -19.23 2.54
C PHE A 68 -13.59 -20.31 3.46
N ASP A 69 -13.88 -21.48 2.88
CA ASP A 69 -14.27 -22.68 3.60
C ASP A 69 -13.67 -23.89 2.88
N SER A 70 -12.84 -24.67 3.58
CA SER A 70 -12.16 -25.83 3.01
C SER A 70 -13.10 -26.96 2.61
N LYS A 71 -14.34 -26.99 3.09
CA LYS A 71 -15.37 -27.98 2.73
C LYS A 71 -16.11 -27.61 1.44
N LEU A 72 -16.06 -26.34 1.04
CA LEU A 72 -16.71 -25.91 -0.19
C LEU A 72 -15.78 -26.14 -1.37
N ASN A 73 -16.29 -26.74 -2.45
CA ASN A 73 -15.55 -26.87 -3.71
C ASN A 73 -15.56 -25.55 -4.50
N LYS A 74 -15.28 -24.44 -3.81
CA LYS A 74 -15.26 -23.09 -4.37
C LYS A 74 -13.90 -22.47 -4.12
N THR A 75 -13.03 -22.57 -5.11
CA THR A 75 -11.70 -21.98 -5.05
C THR A 75 -11.76 -20.54 -5.53
N SER A 76 -11.44 -19.59 -4.66
CA SER A 76 -11.22 -18.20 -5.05
C SER A 76 -9.76 -18.03 -5.47
N LEU A 77 -9.51 -17.46 -6.66
CA LEU A 77 -8.16 -17.07 -7.06
C LEU A 77 -7.63 -15.90 -6.22
N ARG A 78 -8.54 -15.08 -5.69
CA ARG A 78 -8.22 -13.86 -4.94
C ARG A 78 -7.95 -14.14 -3.46
N PHE A 79 -8.76 -15.02 -2.86
CA PHE A 79 -8.72 -15.37 -1.44
C PHE A 79 -8.17 -16.78 -1.27
N GLN A 80 -6.92 -16.89 -0.85
CA GLN A 80 -6.20 -18.16 -0.80
C GLN A 80 -5.81 -18.53 0.62
N TYR A 81 -6.19 -19.73 1.04
CA TYR A 81 -5.61 -20.34 2.23
C TYR A 81 -4.24 -20.93 1.88
N ILE A 82 -3.19 -20.44 2.53
CA ILE A 82 -1.79 -20.86 2.30
C ILE A 82 -1.20 -21.60 3.50
N GLY A 83 -2.03 -21.86 4.51
CA GLY A 83 -1.67 -22.64 5.69
C GLY A 83 -1.86 -24.14 5.50
N ASP A 84 -1.89 -24.85 6.61
CA ASP A 84 -2.04 -26.29 6.70
C ASP A 84 -2.96 -26.69 7.87
N THR A 85 -3.28 -27.97 7.95
CA THR A 85 -4.06 -28.50 9.07
C THR A 85 -3.25 -28.71 10.36
N ASN A 86 -1.95 -28.37 10.37
CA ASN A 86 -0.97 -28.69 11.41
C ASN A 86 -0.30 -27.41 11.95
N HIS A 87 -1.14 -26.48 12.39
CA HIS A 87 -0.82 -25.24 13.11
C HIS A 87 -0.59 -23.97 12.29
N ASN A 88 -0.56 -24.02 10.96
CA ASN A 88 -0.47 -22.80 10.14
C ASN A 88 -1.85 -22.38 9.62
N CYS A 89 -2.37 -21.24 10.08
CA CYS A 89 -3.64 -20.69 9.60
C CYS A 89 -3.49 -19.55 8.59
N SER A 90 -2.28 -19.29 8.07
CA SER A 90 -1.99 -18.12 7.24
C SER A 90 -2.88 -18.01 6.01
N PHE A 91 -3.32 -16.78 5.72
CA PHE A 91 -4.27 -16.47 4.66
C PHE A 91 -3.74 -15.37 3.76
N LYS A 92 -3.89 -15.53 2.45
CA LYS A 92 -3.39 -14.61 1.44
C LYS A 92 -4.55 -14.00 0.66
N ILE A 93 -4.53 -12.68 0.52
CA ILE A 93 -5.48 -11.92 -0.27
C ILE A 93 -4.71 -11.24 -1.40
N HIS A 94 -5.07 -11.55 -2.63
CA HIS A 94 -4.54 -10.91 -3.83
C HIS A 94 -5.42 -9.72 -4.23
N GLN A 95 -4.82 -8.75 -4.93
CA GLN A 95 -5.51 -7.59 -5.50
C GLN A 95 -6.47 -6.95 -4.48
N VAL A 96 -5.90 -6.52 -3.36
CA VAL A 96 -6.71 -5.99 -2.25
C VAL A 96 -7.42 -4.70 -2.66
N GLU A 97 -8.69 -4.58 -2.27
CA GLU A 97 -9.53 -3.42 -2.53
C GLU A 97 -9.95 -2.73 -1.23
N HIS A 98 -10.41 -1.48 -1.29
CA HIS A 98 -10.89 -0.75 -0.11
C HIS A 98 -11.99 -1.49 0.65
N ASN A 99 -12.87 -2.21 -0.06
CA ASN A 99 -13.94 -3.04 0.51
C ASN A 99 -13.43 -4.30 1.24
N ASP A 100 -12.16 -4.65 1.08
CA ASP A 100 -11.51 -5.71 1.86
C ASP A 100 -11.03 -5.22 3.23
N THR A 101 -11.08 -3.91 3.49
CA THR A 101 -10.76 -3.36 4.82
C THR A 101 -11.69 -3.95 5.87
N GLY A 102 -11.12 -4.30 7.02
CA GLY A 102 -11.86 -4.81 8.16
C GLY A 102 -11.13 -5.94 8.87
N LYS A 103 -11.81 -6.52 9.86
CA LYS A 103 -11.25 -7.59 10.68
C LYS A 103 -11.51 -8.96 10.08
N TYR A 104 -10.47 -9.77 10.03
CA TYR A 104 -10.48 -11.14 9.54
C TYR A 104 -10.26 -12.10 10.69
N THR A 105 -11.04 -13.19 10.68
CA THR A 105 -11.02 -14.20 11.73
C THR A 105 -10.89 -15.59 11.14
N PHE A 106 -10.06 -16.40 11.76
CA PHE A 106 -9.91 -17.81 11.46
C PHE A 106 -10.80 -18.65 12.36
N ARG A 107 -11.33 -19.73 11.78
CA ARG A 107 -12.07 -20.75 12.47
C ARG A 107 -11.60 -22.11 12.00
N PHE A 108 -11.51 -23.06 12.93
CA PHE A 108 -11.29 -24.47 12.59
C PHE A 108 -12.28 -25.35 13.33
N THR A 109 -12.49 -26.55 12.78
CA THR A 109 -13.31 -27.59 13.38
C THR A 109 -12.53 -28.89 13.41
N THR A 110 -12.58 -29.61 14.54
CA THR A 110 -11.95 -30.92 14.70
C THR A 110 -13.00 -32.03 14.71
N ASN A 111 -12.53 -33.28 14.86
CA ASN A 111 -13.35 -34.46 15.04
C ASN A 111 -14.15 -34.51 16.37
N SER A 112 -13.98 -33.56 17.28
CA SER A 112 -14.78 -33.47 18.51
C SER A 112 -16.13 -32.79 18.24
N LYS A 113 -17.20 -33.24 18.91
CA LYS A 113 -18.55 -32.66 18.79
C LYS A 113 -18.63 -31.19 19.23
N GLU A 114 -17.79 -30.79 20.19
CA GLU A 114 -17.65 -29.40 20.66
C GLU A 114 -16.44 -28.71 20.03
N GLY A 115 -15.77 -29.38 19.09
CA GLY A 115 -14.49 -28.96 18.57
C GLY A 115 -14.60 -27.90 17.48
N LYS A 116 -15.27 -26.78 17.75
CA LYS A 116 -15.36 -25.63 16.85
C LYS A 116 -14.78 -24.41 17.56
N TRP A 117 -13.67 -23.89 17.03
CA TRP A 117 -13.01 -22.72 17.61
C TRP A 117 -12.96 -21.60 16.60
N THR A 118 -13.41 -20.42 17.01
CA THR A 118 -13.42 -19.21 16.20
C THR A 118 -12.61 -18.15 16.92
N GLY A 119 -11.63 -17.57 16.24
CA GLY A 119 -10.82 -16.50 16.80
C GLY A 119 -11.57 -15.19 16.89
N THR A 120 -11.88 -14.72 18.10
CA THR A 120 -12.55 -13.43 18.29
C THR A 120 -11.63 -12.24 18.10
N ASP A 121 -10.33 -12.41 18.33
CA ASP A 121 -9.36 -11.29 18.35
C ASP A 121 -8.97 -10.79 16.96
N GLY A 122 -8.87 -11.69 15.97
CA GLY A 122 -8.67 -11.40 14.54
C GLY A 122 -7.43 -10.56 14.18
N SER A 123 -7.27 -10.33 12.88
CA SER A 123 -6.34 -9.33 12.32
C SER A 123 -7.13 -8.31 11.52
N THR A 124 -6.86 -7.02 11.75
CA THR A 124 -7.49 -5.93 11.00
C THR A 124 -6.62 -5.54 9.81
N LEU A 125 -7.17 -5.68 8.61
CA LEU A 125 -6.57 -5.20 7.37
C LEU A 125 -7.04 -3.77 7.08
N LYS A 126 -6.09 -2.87 6.82
CA LYS A 126 -6.34 -1.53 6.27
C LYS A 126 -5.76 -1.46 4.86
N VAL A 127 -6.59 -1.09 3.89
CA VAL A 127 -6.16 -0.87 2.50
C VAL A 127 -5.95 0.64 2.26
N VAL A 128 -4.88 1.00 1.56
CA VAL A 128 -4.48 2.39 1.31
C VAL A 128 -4.08 2.59 -0.15
N ASP A 129 -4.17 3.81 -0.66
CA ASP A 129 -3.70 4.14 -2.00
C ASP A 129 -2.25 4.65 -1.99
N LEU A 130 -1.60 4.59 -3.16
CA LEU A 130 -0.36 5.31 -3.42
C LEU A 130 -0.67 6.79 -3.71
N SER A 131 0.15 7.68 -3.16
CA SER A 131 0.06 9.11 -3.42
C SER A 131 1.41 9.67 -3.88
N ILE A 132 1.37 10.69 -4.73
CA ILE A 132 2.55 11.42 -5.18
C ILE A 132 2.53 12.80 -4.52
N SER A 133 3.59 13.14 -3.79
CA SER A 133 3.84 14.50 -3.32
C SER A 133 4.83 15.20 -4.25
N VAL A 134 4.44 16.34 -4.81
CA VAL A 134 5.28 17.15 -5.71
C VAL A 134 5.86 18.33 -4.93
N THR A 135 7.16 18.57 -5.07
CA THR A 135 7.88 19.69 -4.48
C THR A 135 8.63 20.44 -5.59
N LYS A 136 8.37 21.75 -5.69
CA LYS A 136 8.99 22.65 -6.65
C LYS A 136 9.76 23.73 -5.90
N PRO A 137 11.01 24.06 -6.28
CA PRO A 137 11.74 25.19 -5.69
C PRO A 137 11.00 26.52 -5.85
N ASN A 138 10.33 26.69 -7.01
CA ASN A 138 9.61 27.90 -7.36
C ASN A 138 8.15 27.94 -6.84
N GLY A 139 7.81 27.05 -5.90
CA GLY A 139 6.46 26.93 -5.34
C GLY A 139 5.42 26.48 -6.36
N ASN A 140 4.21 27.01 -6.29
CA ASN A 140 3.08 26.57 -7.12
C ASN A 140 3.03 27.21 -8.52
N ARG A 141 4.12 27.83 -8.99
CA ARG A 141 4.18 28.42 -10.34
C ARG A 141 4.10 27.34 -11.43
N THR A 142 3.70 27.76 -12.63
CA THR A 142 3.83 26.95 -13.83
C THR A 142 5.28 26.54 -14.01
N THR A 143 5.47 25.29 -14.42
CA THR A 143 6.81 24.74 -14.62
C THR A 143 7.31 25.25 -15.97
N LYS A 144 8.52 25.80 -15.97
CA LYS A 144 9.17 26.33 -17.18
C LYS A 144 10.38 25.51 -17.57
N GLU A 145 10.85 25.68 -18.80
CA GLU A 145 12.14 25.12 -19.19
C GLU A 145 13.26 25.61 -18.27
N GLY A 146 14.19 24.71 -17.95
CA GLY A 146 15.25 24.94 -16.97
C GLY A 146 14.84 24.68 -15.51
N ASP A 147 13.55 24.57 -15.19
CA ASP A 147 13.11 24.27 -13.82
C ASP A 147 13.51 22.87 -13.35
N SER A 148 13.39 22.64 -12.04
CA SER A 148 13.47 21.31 -11.43
C SER A 148 12.22 21.00 -10.61
N VAL A 149 11.82 19.72 -10.62
CA VAL A 149 10.69 19.18 -9.88
C VAL A 149 11.16 17.92 -9.15
N ASN A 150 10.75 17.81 -7.90
CA ASN A 150 10.96 16.62 -7.10
C ASN A 150 9.61 15.96 -6.81
N MET A 151 9.42 14.70 -7.20
CA MET A 151 8.21 13.92 -6.94
C MET A 151 8.54 12.75 -6.03
N THR A 152 7.81 12.59 -4.93
CA THR A 152 7.99 11.46 -4.01
C THR A 152 6.72 10.61 -3.99
N CYS A 153 6.88 9.30 -4.19
CA CYS A 153 5.80 8.33 -4.09
C CYS A 153 5.70 7.86 -2.64
N ARG A 154 4.49 7.84 -2.09
CA ARG A 154 4.21 7.54 -0.69
C ARG A 154 3.05 6.58 -0.57
N ASN A 155 3.04 5.85 0.54
CA ASN A 155 1.90 5.09 1.02
C ASN A 155 1.83 5.26 2.54
N SER A 156 0.64 5.13 3.13
CA SER A 156 0.48 5.29 4.57
C SER A 156 0.78 4.03 5.39
N CYS A 157 1.20 2.93 4.74
CA CYS A 157 1.63 1.71 5.44
C CYS A 157 3.06 1.83 5.98
N ASP A 158 3.97 2.43 5.21
CA ASP A 158 5.38 2.59 5.58
C ASP A 158 5.63 3.74 6.57
N GLY A 159 4.59 4.53 6.87
CA GLY A 159 4.74 5.78 7.61
C GLY A 159 5.72 6.73 6.91
N ASP A 160 6.63 7.32 7.67
CA ASP A 160 7.61 8.28 7.16
C ASP A 160 8.93 7.64 6.68
N ASN A 161 9.09 6.33 6.85
CA ASN A 161 10.38 5.66 6.65
C ASN A 161 10.69 5.27 5.19
N LEU A 162 9.77 5.54 4.24
CA LEU A 162 9.92 5.28 2.79
C LEU A 162 10.53 3.88 2.49
N LEU A 163 10.05 2.86 3.18
CA LEU A 163 10.64 1.51 3.11
C LEU A 163 10.33 0.80 1.78
N SER A 164 9.21 1.13 1.13
CA SER A 164 8.86 0.56 -0.17
C SER A 164 9.72 1.11 -1.29
N THR A 165 10.14 0.20 -2.17
CA THR A 165 10.72 0.57 -3.48
C THR A 165 9.60 0.71 -4.51
N PHE A 166 9.64 1.80 -5.27
CA PHE A 166 8.66 2.09 -6.33
C PHE A 166 9.32 2.11 -7.70
N THR A 167 8.52 1.89 -8.73
CA THR A 167 8.86 2.14 -10.12
C THR A 167 8.05 3.34 -10.60
N TRP A 168 8.72 4.31 -11.22
CA TRP A 168 8.11 5.50 -11.80
C TRP A 168 7.82 5.28 -13.28
N PHE A 169 6.69 5.81 -13.73
CA PHE A 169 6.25 5.75 -15.11
C PHE A 169 5.94 7.14 -15.64
N LYS A 170 6.18 7.35 -16.93
CA LYS A 170 5.72 8.52 -17.67
C LYS A 170 4.96 8.05 -18.90
N ASN A 171 3.71 8.48 -19.02
CA ASN A 171 2.82 8.07 -20.10
C ASN A 171 2.71 6.54 -20.23
N GLY A 172 2.83 5.82 -19.11
CA GLY A 172 2.79 4.35 -19.05
C GLY A 172 4.14 3.65 -19.23
N GLU A 173 5.20 4.36 -19.63
CA GLU A 173 6.53 3.79 -19.83
C GLU A 173 7.41 3.92 -18.57
N PRO A 174 8.14 2.87 -18.15
CA PRO A 174 8.98 2.92 -16.96
C PRO A 174 10.18 3.83 -17.15
N ILE A 175 10.51 4.62 -16.13
CA ILE A 175 11.63 5.58 -16.15
C ILE A 175 12.75 5.15 -15.21
N THR A 176 12.44 4.98 -13.93
CA THR A 176 13.42 4.75 -12.86
C THR A 176 12.78 4.11 -11.65
N GLU A 177 13.61 3.57 -10.76
CA GLU A 177 13.21 3.03 -9.47
C GLU A 177 13.67 3.91 -8.32
N GLY A 178 12.88 3.94 -7.25
CA GLY A 178 13.20 4.65 -6.02
C GLY A 178 12.00 5.37 -5.41
N PRO A 179 12.11 5.84 -4.16
CA PRO A 179 11.05 6.59 -3.49
C PRO A 179 10.74 7.92 -4.18
N THR A 180 11.70 8.44 -4.95
CA THR A 180 11.69 9.81 -5.45
C THR A 180 12.16 9.86 -6.90
N LEU A 181 11.45 10.63 -7.72
CA LEU A 181 11.84 11.02 -9.06
C LEU A 181 12.23 12.49 -9.08
N TYR A 182 13.49 12.77 -9.41
CA TYR A 182 14.01 14.13 -9.56
C TYR A 182 14.19 14.45 -11.03
N LEU A 183 13.48 15.49 -11.50
CA LEU A 183 13.63 16.05 -12.83
C LEU A 183 14.35 17.39 -12.68
N SER A 184 15.47 17.58 -13.38
CA SER A 184 16.25 18.82 -13.39
C SER A 184 16.44 19.31 -14.82
N ASN A 185 16.65 20.63 -14.97
CA ASN A 185 16.86 21.29 -16.26
C ASN A 185 15.83 20.82 -17.30
N MET A 186 14.55 20.90 -16.94
CA MET A 186 13.47 20.32 -17.75
C MET A 186 13.32 21.04 -19.09
N SER A 187 12.82 20.29 -20.07
CA SER A 187 12.44 20.78 -21.41
C SER A 187 10.98 20.41 -21.69
N TYR A 188 10.42 20.91 -22.81
CA TYR A 188 9.07 20.49 -23.27
C TYR A 188 8.90 18.96 -23.34
N THR A 189 9.97 18.19 -23.58
CA THR A 189 9.89 16.73 -23.62
C THR A 189 9.55 16.13 -22.28
N ASN A 190 9.78 16.81 -21.15
CA ASN A 190 9.42 16.34 -19.82
C ASN A 190 7.92 16.48 -19.52
N SER A 191 7.14 17.16 -20.35
CA SER A 191 5.69 17.19 -20.21
C SER A 191 5.08 15.79 -20.31
N GLY A 192 4.03 15.53 -19.54
CA GLY A 192 3.32 14.26 -19.55
C GLY A 192 2.72 13.84 -18.21
N ASN A 193 2.19 12.62 -18.20
CA ASN A 193 1.51 12.02 -17.06
C ASN A 193 2.46 11.10 -16.31
N TYR A 194 2.70 11.40 -15.03
CA TYR A 194 3.58 10.65 -14.15
C TYR A 194 2.77 9.83 -13.14
N THR A 195 3.15 8.57 -12.97
CA THR A 195 2.60 7.66 -11.97
C THR A 195 3.71 6.87 -11.28
N CYS A 196 3.40 6.28 -10.13
CA CYS A 196 4.27 5.31 -9.48
C CYS A 196 3.51 4.04 -9.09
N SER A 197 4.25 2.94 -9.03
CA SER A 197 3.77 1.62 -8.63
C SER A 197 4.75 0.99 -7.65
N LEU A 198 4.29 0.11 -6.76
CA LEU A 198 5.18 -0.73 -5.96
C LEU A 198 5.99 -1.64 -6.87
N LYS A 199 7.31 -1.71 -6.66
CA LYS A 199 8.20 -2.59 -7.43
C LYS A 199 7.81 -4.06 -7.33
N THR A 200 7.36 -4.49 -6.15
CA THR A 200 6.95 -5.89 -5.89
C THR A 200 5.57 -6.23 -6.48
N HIS A 201 4.77 -5.21 -6.84
CA HIS A 201 3.39 -5.36 -7.28
C HIS A 201 3.09 -4.31 -8.35
N THR A 202 3.50 -4.59 -9.58
CA THR A 202 3.34 -3.67 -10.73
C THR A 202 1.89 -3.36 -11.10
N GLY A 203 0.92 -4.13 -10.59
CA GLY A 203 -0.50 -3.84 -10.71
C GLY A 203 -0.99 -2.67 -9.83
N THR A 204 -0.21 -2.26 -8.83
CA THR A 204 -0.52 -1.05 -8.04
C THR A 204 -0.24 0.20 -8.85
N THR A 205 -1.07 1.23 -8.76
CA THR A 205 -0.83 2.49 -9.47
C THR A 205 -1.31 3.66 -8.60
N SER A 206 -0.51 4.71 -8.52
CA SER A 206 -0.88 5.96 -7.86
C SER A 206 -1.89 6.78 -8.66
N GLY A 207 -2.40 7.85 -8.05
CA GLY A 207 -2.99 8.95 -8.82
C GLY A 207 -2.00 9.50 -9.86
N VAL A 208 -2.52 10.00 -10.97
CA VAL A 208 -1.74 10.60 -12.07
C VAL A 208 -1.39 12.05 -11.72
N ILE A 209 -0.12 12.42 -11.91
CA ILE A 209 0.33 13.81 -11.88
C ILE A 209 0.67 14.26 -13.30
N HIS A 210 -0.01 15.29 -13.77
CA HIS A 210 0.33 15.92 -15.04
C HIS A 210 1.36 17.03 -14.82
N ILE A 211 2.50 16.93 -15.49
CA ILE A 211 3.49 18.00 -15.57
C ILE A 211 3.41 18.58 -16.98
N ASP A 212 3.24 19.90 -17.04
CA ASP A 212 3.33 20.67 -18.27
C ASP A 212 4.47 21.69 -18.13
N VAL A 213 5.41 21.64 -19.07
CA VAL A 213 6.61 22.49 -19.12
C VAL A 213 6.42 23.54 -20.19
N GLU A 214 6.24 24.80 -19.76
CA GLU A 214 6.15 25.95 -20.64
C GLU A 214 7.54 26.30 -21.21
N CYS A 215 7.63 26.45 -22.53
CA CYS A 215 8.82 26.98 -23.18
C CYS A 215 8.98 28.46 -22.79
N GLU A 216 10.20 28.87 -22.44
CA GLU A 216 10.47 30.30 -22.38
C GLU A 216 10.55 30.79 -23.83
N ASP A 217 9.54 31.54 -24.30
CA ASP A 217 9.41 31.92 -25.70
C ASP A 217 10.53 32.89 -26.13
N VAL A 218 11.69 32.34 -26.47
CA VAL A 218 12.85 33.07 -27.03
C VAL A 218 12.42 33.84 -28.28
N LEU A 219 11.46 33.31 -29.04
CA LEU A 219 10.90 33.96 -30.23
C LEU A 219 10.15 35.25 -29.88
N ILE A 220 9.31 35.22 -28.84
CA ILE A 220 8.59 36.41 -28.38
C ILE A 220 9.59 37.46 -27.88
N TYR A 221 10.60 37.03 -27.12
CA TYR A 221 11.66 37.93 -26.66
C TYR A 221 12.42 38.56 -27.83
N ALA A 222 12.79 37.78 -28.84
CA ALA A 222 13.45 38.26 -30.06
C ALA A 222 12.57 39.25 -30.85
N ILE A 223 11.26 38.98 -30.96
CA ILE A 223 10.30 39.89 -31.61
C ILE A 223 10.21 41.22 -30.85
N ILE A 224 10.10 41.18 -29.51
CA ILE A 224 10.07 42.40 -28.67
C ILE A 224 11.34 43.23 -28.87
N VAL A 225 12.51 42.59 -28.90
CA VAL A 225 13.80 43.26 -29.17
C VAL A 225 13.82 43.86 -30.58
N ALA A 226 13.37 43.14 -31.60
CA ALA A 226 13.32 43.65 -32.97
C ALA A 226 12.39 44.87 -33.11
N VAL A 227 11.19 44.83 -32.52
CA VAL A 227 10.22 45.94 -32.56
C VAL A 227 10.74 47.16 -31.82
N SER A 228 11.35 46.97 -30.65
CA SER A 228 11.93 48.09 -29.88
C SER A 228 13.08 48.75 -30.61
N VAL A 229 13.98 47.98 -31.25
CA VAL A 229 15.04 48.52 -32.12
C VAL A 229 14.46 49.29 -33.30
N LEU A 230 13.43 48.74 -33.96
CA LEU A 230 12.76 49.41 -35.09
C LEU A 230 12.17 50.76 -34.66
N LEU A 231 11.50 50.81 -33.51
CA LEU A 231 10.96 52.06 -32.97
C LEU A 231 12.05 53.09 -32.70
N ILE A 232 13.16 52.69 -32.06
CA ILE A 232 14.31 53.57 -31.79
C ILE A 232 14.91 54.13 -33.09
N VAL A 233 15.03 53.29 -34.13
CA VAL A 233 15.56 53.72 -35.43
C VAL A 233 14.60 54.72 -36.09
N THR A 234 13.29 54.45 -36.07
CA THR A 234 12.30 55.36 -36.66
C THR A 234 12.23 56.71 -35.96
N THR A 235 12.33 56.74 -34.62
CA THR A 235 12.35 58.00 -33.86
C THR A 235 13.65 58.77 -34.09
N ALA A 236 14.80 58.10 -34.16
CA ALA A 236 16.08 58.73 -34.48
C ALA A 236 16.08 59.38 -35.88
N ILE A 237 15.55 58.68 -36.89
CA ILE A 237 15.42 59.24 -38.25
C ILE A 237 14.48 60.44 -38.27
N ALA A 238 13.39 60.40 -37.50
CA ALA A 238 12.44 61.52 -37.39
C ALA A 238 13.02 62.76 -36.69
N ILE A 239 14.07 62.62 -35.87
CA ILE A 239 14.76 63.74 -35.20
C ILE A 239 15.80 64.40 -36.13
N ILE A 240 16.37 63.64 -37.07
CA ILE A 240 17.43 64.11 -37.99
C ILE A 240 16.83 64.82 -39.23
N ARG A 241 15.55 64.58 -39.53
CA ARG A 241 14.80 65.18 -40.65
C ARG A 241 14.04 66.43 -40.21
#